data_AF-A0A9D0ZST8-F1
#
_entry.id   AF-A0A9D0ZST8-F1
#
_cell.length_a   1.000
_cell.length_b   1.000
_cell.length_c   1.000
_cell.angle_alpha   90.00
_cell.angle_beta   90.00
_cell.angle_gamma   90.00
#
_symmetry.space_group_name_H-M   'P 1'
#
loop_
_entity.id
_entity.type
_entity.pdbx_description
1 polymer ?
#
loop_
_entity_poly.entity_id
_entity_poly.type
_entity_poly.pdbx_seq_one_letter_code
_entity_poly.pdbx_strand_id
1 'polypeptide(L)'
;MRFKVGDKVRLKKGLVIGRDYGGIYFMLPMKLFEGKILEIEFVDGKFYQLKEDKEKYSFSDEMLEPIKFTKSDLRYGDKLTLRNGVSGFYRNEETYIDGLGEDNINDDLTNNGVCGSRLDIVKVERPRKYKTVYEREEEEKVREMTVEEISKALGYEVKVVKSHE
;
A
#
# COMPACT_ATOMS: atom_id res chain seq x y z
N MET A 1 11.37 7.09 5.01
CA MET A 1 11.43 5.73 4.42
C MET A 1 10.10 5.44 3.78
N ARG A 2 10.08 5.18 2.47
CA ARG A 2 8.83 4.95 1.72
C ARG A 2 8.41 3.49 1.72
N PHE A 3 9.36 2.56 1.80
CA PHE A 3 9.10 1.12 1.71
C PHE A 3 9.73 0.37 2.90
N LYS A 4 9.23 -0.84 3.17
CA LYS A 4 9.69 -1.74 4.25
C LYS A 4 10.08 -3.12 3.73
N VAL A 5 10.83 -3.87 4.55
CA VAL A 5 11.20 -5.26 4.24
C VAL A 5 9.94 -6.09 3.95
N GLY A 6 9.94 -6.79 2.83
CA GLY A 6 8.85 -7.63 2.36
C GLY A 6 7.86 -6.92 1.43
N ASP A 7 7.98 -5.61 1.21
CA ASP A 7 7.20 -4.91 0.19
C ASP A 7 7.60 -5.36 -1.22
N LYS A 8 6.61 -5.38 -2.13
CA LYS A 8 6.87 -5.55 -3.55
C LYS A 8 6.91 -4.20 -4.24
N VAL A 9 7.97 -3.96 -5.00
CA VAL A 9 8.23 -2.73 -5.75
C VAL A 9 8.51 -3.06 -7.21
N ARG A 10 8.37 -2.09 -8.10
CA ARG A 10 8.90 -2.19 -9.46
C ARG A 10 10.10 -1.28 -9.60
N LEU A 11 11.15 -1.74 -10.29
CA LEU A 11 12.19 -0.82 -10.75
C LEU A 11 11.62 0.02 -11.90
N LYS A 12 11.68 1.35 -11.79
CA LYS A 12 11.16 2.27 -12.81
C LYS A 12 11.81 2.01 -14.16
N LYS A 13 11.01 2.18 -15.21
CA LYS A 13 11.50 2.18 -16.60
C LYS A 13 12.10 3.53 -16.94
N GLY A 14 13.07 3.55 -17.85
CA GLY A 14 13.70 4.76 -18.37
C GLY A 14 14.81 5.33 -17.49
N LEU A 15 15.33 4.57 -16.52
CA LEU A 15 16.47 5.02 -15.72
C LEU A 15 17.75 5.05 -16.58
N VAL A 16 18.42 6.20 -16.57
CA VAL A 16 19.68 6.45 -17.28
C VAL A 16 20.87 5.92 -16.49
N ILE A 17 21.72 5.12 -17.14
CA ILE A 17 22.95 4.56 -16.53
C ILE A 17 23.94 5.68 -16.21
N GLY A 18 24.60 5.61 -15.06
CA GLY A 18 25.57 6.60 -14.59
C GLY A 18 24.96 7.86 -14.00
N ARG A 19 23.62 7.96 -13.94
CA ARG A 19 22.92 9.07 -13.29
C ARG A 19 22.70 8.76 -11.80
N ASP A 20 22.82 9.79 -10.98
CA ASP A 20 22.46 9.74 -9.57
C ASP A 20 20.94 9.81 -9.38
N TYR A 21 20.41 8.93 -8.54
CA TYR A 21 19.03 8.98 -8.06
C TYR A 21 19.04 8.81 -6.55
N GLY A 22 18.74 9.86 -5.80
CA GLY A 22 18.72 9.83 -4.35
C GLY A 22 20.06 9.49 -3.68
N GLY A 23 21.20 9.71 -4.34
CA GLY A 23 22.54 9.38 -3.83
C GLY A 23 23.07 8.00 -4.23
N ILE A 24 22.42 7.31 -5.17
CA ILE A 24 22.92 6.07 -5.78
C ILE A 24 23.05 6.26 -7.28
N TYR A 25 24.21 5.91 -7.82
CA TYR A 25 24.44 5.82 -9.26
C TYR A 25 23.77 4.58 -9.85
N PHE A 26 22.90 4.77 -10.84
CA PHE A 26 22.26 3.65 -11.54
C PHE A 26 23.26 2.94 -12.46
N MET A 27 23.63 1.70 -12.13
CA MET A 27 24.65 0.94 -12.87
C MET A 27 24.05 0.00 -13.91
N LEU A 28 24.88 -0.40 -14.90
CA LEU A 28 24.47 -1.32 -15.96
C LEU A 28 23.86 -2.64 -15.44
N PRO A 29 24.40 -3.32 -14.40
CA PRO A 29 23.78 -4.53 -13.86
C PRO A 29 22.39 -4.30 -13.28
N MET A 30 22.15 -3.13 -12.67
CA MET A 30 20.84 -2.77 -12.10
C MET A 30 19.75 -2.66 -13.17
N LYS A 31 20.13 -2.31 -14.40
CA LYS A 31 19.20 -2.23 -15.54
C LYS A 31 18.56 -3.57 -15.90
N LEU A 32 19.17 -4.69 -15.51
CA LEU A 32 18.57 -6.02 -15.72
C LEU A 32 17.26 -6.21 -14.95
N PHE A 33 16.97 -5.36 -13.97
CA PHE A 33 15.75 -5.39 -13.19
C PHE A 33 14.67 -4.41 -13.69
N GLU A 34 14.92 -3.68 -14.78
CA GLU A 34 14.04 -2.63 -15.29
C GLU A 34 12.62 -3.17 -15.55
N GLY A 35 11.62 -2.55 -14.93
CA GLY A 35 10.22 -2.95 -15.05
C GLY A 35 9.85 -4.26 -14.33
N LYS A 36 10.78 -4.94 -13.67
CA LYS A 36 10.49 -6.17 -12.92
C LYS A 36 9.92 -5.85 -11.55
N ILE A 37 9.05 -6.73 -11.07
CA ILE A 37 8.53 -6.71 -9.70
C ILE A 37 9.53 -7.44 -8.80
N LEU A 38 9.93 -6.79 -7.72
CA LEU A 38 11.03 -7.18 -6.84
C LEU A 38 10.57 -7.05 -5.39
N GLU A 39 11.05 -7.91 -4.49
CA GLU A 39 10.74 -7.87 -3.06
C GLU A 39 11.89 -7.20 -2.30
N ILE A 40 11.58 -6.24 -1.43
CA ILE A 40 12.59 -5.63 -0.57
C ILE A 40 13.03 -6.63 0.50
N GLU A 41 14.33 -6.90 0.56
CA GLU A 41 14.91 -7.83 1.54
C GLU A 41 15.55 -7.09 2.71
N PHE A 42 16.17 -5.94 2.46
CA PHE A 42 16.88 -5.18 3.47
C PHE A 42 16.69 -3.67 3.26
N VAL A 43 16.68 -2.93 4.36
CA VAL A 43 16.55 -1.47 4.36
C VAL A 43 17.66 -0.87 5.20
N ASP A 44 18.41 0.05 4.60
CA ASP A 44 19.48 0.82 5.25
C ASP A 44 19.25 2.31 5.04
N GLY A 45 18.68 2.98 6.04
CA GLY A 45 18.32 4.39 5.96
C GLY A 45 17.37 4.68 4.80
N LYS A 46 17.88 5.29 3.72
CA LYS A 46 17.12 5.63 2.51
C LYS A 46 17.37 4.68 1.33
N PHE A 47 18.06 3.57 1.57
CA PHE A 47 18.46 2.62 0.55
C PHE A 47 17.83 1.24 0.81
N TYR A 48 17.61 0.52 -0.28
CA TYR A 48 16.95 -0.78 -0.28
C TYR A 48 17.81 -1.81 -1.00
N GLN A 49 17.84 -3.04 -0.50
CA GLN A 49 18.34 -4.19 -1.24
C GLN A 49 17.18 -5.10 -1.59
N LEU A 50 17.27 -5.70 -2.77
CA LEU A 50 16.20 -6.50 -3.35
C LEU A 50 16.54 -7.98 -3.22
N LYS A 51 15.53 -8.80 -2.92
CA LYS A 51 15.66 -10.24 -2.70
C LYS A 51 16.15 -10.98 -3.94
N GLU A 52 15.64 -10.57 -5.10
CA GLU A 52 16.00 -11.13 -6.41
C GLU A 52 17.41 -10.71 -6.85
N ASP A 53 18.00 -9.70 -6.21
CA ASP A 53 19.35 -9.25 -6.47
C ASP A 53 20.36 -10.02 -5.61
N LYS A 54 21.17 -10.85 -6.27
CA LYS A 54 22.24 -11.63 -5.64
C LYS A 54 23.46 -10.80 -5.29
N GLU A 55 23.69 -9.71 -6.02
CA GLU A 55 24.85 -8.84 -5.86
C GLU A 55 24.62 -7.76 -4.78
N LYS A 56 23.38 -7.66 -4.26
CA LYS A 56 22.99 -6.76 -3.17
C LYS A 56 23.27 -5.28 -3.45
N TYR A 57 23.00 -4.84 -4.68
CA TYR A 57 23.01 -3.42 -5.03
C TYR A 57 22.01 -2.65 -4.17
N SER A 58 22.36 -1.40 -3.88
CA SER A 58 21.49 -0.45 -3.20
C SER A 58 20.60 0.25 -4.21
N PHE A 59 19.32 0.40 -3.90
CA PHE A 59 18.33 1.14 -4.67
C PHE A 59 17.78 2.28 -3.82
N SER A 60 17.44 3.40 -4.42
CA SER A 60 16.80 4.54 -3.74
C SER A 60 15.30 4.62 -4.04
N ASP A 61 14.57 5.43 -3.25
CA ASP A 61 13.15 5.73 -3.46
C ASP A 61 12.85 6.26 -4.88
N GLU A 62 13.81 6.96 -5.48
CA GLU A 62 13.65 7.54 -6.82
C GLU A 62 13.70 6.49 -7.93
N MET A 63 14.37 5.36 -7.70
CA MET A 63 14.48 4.27 -8.67
C MET A 63 13.28 3.32 -8.62
N LEU A 64 12.53 3.32 -7.51
CA LEU A 64 11.47 2.35 -7.23
C LEU A 64 10.09 3.00 -7.35
N GLU A 65 9.13 2.24 -7.84
CA GLU A 65 7.71 2.59 -7.78
C GLU A 65 6.94 1.54 -6.96
N PRO A 66 5.95 1.96 -6.15
CA PRO A 66 5.09 1.04 -5.45
C PRO A 66 4.32 0.18 -6.46
N ILE A 67 4.17 -1.11 -6.15
CA ILE A 67 3.15 -1.91 -6.81
C ILE A 67 1.81 -1.55 -6.20
N LYS A 68 0.91 -0.94 -6.99
CA LYS A 68 -0.49 -0.86 -6.59
C LYS A 68 -1.04 -2.28 -6.59
N PHE A 69 -1.45 -2.76 -5.43
CA PHE A 69 -2.18 -4.02 -5.33
C PHE A 69 -3.57 -3.80 -5.92
N THR A 70 -3.94 -4.63 -6.89
CA THR A 70 -5.19 -4.53 -7.63
C THR A 70 -6.05 -5.77 -7.42
N LYS A 71 -7.29 -5.76 -7.92
CA LYS A 71 -8.16 -6.95 -7.97
C LYS A 71 -7.46 -8.14 -8.61
N SER A 72 -6.66 -7.92 -9.66
CA SER A 72 -5.92 -8.97 -10.36
C SER A 72 -4.82 -9.65 -9.53
N ASP A 73 -4.39 -9.03 -8.42
CA ASP A 73 -3.37 -9.58 -7.53
C ASP A 73 -3.94 -10.56 -6.48
N LEU A 74 -5.28 -10.62 -6.34
CA LEU A 74 -5.97 -11.53 -5.43
C LEU A 74 -5.79 -13.00 -5.85
N ARG A 75 -5.58 -13.87 -4.87
CA ARG A 75 -5.35 -15.31 -5.09
C ARG A 75 -6.29 -16.15 -4.27
N TYR A 76 -6.68 -17.31 -4.84
CA TYR A 76 -7.53 -18.27 -4.13
C TYR A 76 -6.99 -18.56 -2.72
N GLY A 77 -7.85 -18.39 -1.72
CA GLY A 77 -7.54 -18.58 -0.30
C GLY A 77 -7.04 -17.33 0.42
N ASP A 78 -6.86 -16.19 -0.25
CA ASP A 78 -6.54 -14.92 0.40
C ASP A 78 -7.67 -14.53 1.37
N LYS A 79 -7.32 -14.18 2.60
CA LYS A 79 -8.26 -13.64 3.59
C LYS A 79 -8.39 -12.14 3.36
N LEU A 80 -9.63 -11.70 3.16
CA LEU A 80 -9.98 -10.31 2.89
C LEU A 80 -10.64 -9.74 4.14
N THR A 81 -10.17 -8.59 4.62
CA THR A 81 -10.85 -7.84 5.68
C THR A 81 -11.47 -6.60 5.08
N LEU A 82 -12.76 -6.42 5.35
CA LEU A 82 -13.55 -5.28 4.92
C LEU A 82 -13.46 -4.14 5.93
N ARG A 83 -13.79 -2.93 5.49
CA ARG A 83 -13.78 -1.74 6.35
C ARG A 83 -14.69 -1.87 7.58
N ASN A 84 -15.82 -2.57 7.46
CA ASN A 84 -16.71 -2.85 8.60
C ASN A 84 -16.17 -3.92 9.58
N GLY A 85 -14.96 -4.46 9.35
CA GLY A 85 -14.32 -5.47 10.18
C GLY A 85 -14.69 -6.92 9.83
N VAL A 86 -15.69 -7.13 8.97
CA VAL A 86 -16.03 -8.48 8.49
C VAL A 86 -14.88 -9.02 7.65
N SER A 87 -14.55 -10.29 7.82
CA SER A 87 -13.51 -10.96 7.03
C SER A 87 -14.08 -12.16 6.27
N GLY A 88 -13.59 -12.37 5.05
CA GLY A 88 -13.95 -13.48 4.18
C GLY A 88 -12.73 -14.05 3.45
N PHE A 89 -12.94 -14.99 2.53
CA PHE A 89 -11.87 -15.58 1.73
C PHE A 89 -12.15 -15.44 0.23
N TYR A 90 -11.12 -15.11 -0.54
CA TYR A 90 -11.20 -15.02 -1.99
C TYR A 90 -11.18 -16.41 -2.63
N ARG A 91 -12.14 -16.72 -3.51
CA ARG A 91 -12.31 -18.06 -4.09
C ARG A 91 -12.61 -18.07 -5.61
N ASN A 92 -12.04 -17.17 -6.41
CA ASN A 92 -11.89 -17.18 -7.90
C ASN A 92 -13.09 -17.47 -8.84
N GLU A 93 -14.16 -18.14 -8.40
CA GLU A 93 -15.29 -18.61 -9.21
C GLU A 93 -16.63 -18.32 -8.53
N GLU A 94 -16.63 -18.15 -7.21
CA GLU A 94 -17.68 -17.52 -6.41
C GLU A 94 -16.96 -16.73 -5.31
N THR A 95 -16.87 -15.40 -5.40
CA THR A 95 -16.39 -14.62 -4.26
C THR A 95 -17.43 -14.69 -3.16
N TYR A 96 -17.32 -15.70 -2.28
CA TYR A 96 -18.15 -15.82 -1.09
C TYR A 96 -17.46 -15.09 0.07
N ILE A 97 -17.34 -13.77 -0.07
CA ILE A 97 -17.34 -12.91 1.10
C ILE A 97 -18.81 -12.68 1.39
N ASP A 98 -19.28 -13.04 2.59
CA ASP A 98 -20.69 -12.89 2.95
C ASP A 98 -21.12 -11.42 2.75
N GLY A 99 -21.94 -11.15 1.73
CA GLY A 99 -22.37 -9.81 1.31
C GLY A 99 -21.54 -9.08 0.22
N LEU A 100 -20.53 -9.70 -0.39
CA LEU A 100 -19.72 -9.13 -1.49
C LEU A 100 -19.43 -10.16 -2.59
N GLY A 101 -20.21 -10.11 -3.68
CA GLY A 101 -19.91 -10.85 -4.92
C GLY A 101 -18.78 -10.21 -5.74
N GLU A 102 -18.17 -11.00 -6.64
CA GLU A 102 -17.00 -10.61 -7.45
C GLU A 102 -17.21 -9.34 -8.28
N ASP A 103 -18.40 -9.23 -8.86
CA ASP A 103 -18.80 -8.13 -9.73
C ASP A 103 -18.90 -6.80 -8.99
N ASN A 104 -18.87 -6.85 -7.65
CA ASN A 104 -18.95 -5.68 -6.80
C ASN A 104 -17.59 -5.15 -6.36
N ILE A 105 -16.47 -5.67 -6.88
CA ILE A 105 -15.11 -5.20 -6.53
C ILE A 105 -14.47 -4.54 -7.76
N ASN A 106 -14.11 -3.26 -7.61
CA ASN A 106 -13.33 -2.48 -8.56
C ASN A 106 -11.84 -2.90 -8.56
N ASP A 107 -11.09 -2.47 -9.56
CA ASP A 107 -9.66 -2.83 -9.68
C ASP A 107 -8.81 -2.31 -8.51
N ASP A 108 -9.23 -1.21 -7.87
CA ASP A 108 -8.59 -0.62 -6.69
C ASP A 108 -9.04 -1.24 -5.35
N LEU A 109 -9.74 -2.39 -5.41
CA LEU A 109 -10.30 -3.10 -4.27
C LEU A 109 -11.39 -2.34 -3.48
N THR A 110 -11.90 -1.23 -4.03
CA THR A 110 -13.15 -0.62 -3.54
C THR A 110 -14.34 -1.44 -4.00
N ASN A 111 -15.47 -1.32 -3.28
CA ASN A 111 -16.71 -1.86 -3.82
C ASN A 111 -17.29 -0.93 -4.90
N ASN A 112 -18.10 -1.48 -5.80
CA ASN A 112 -18.71 -0.74 -6.92
C ASN A 112 -19.75 0.33 -6.54
N GLY A 113 -19.88 0.65 -5.25
CA GLY A 113 -20.76 1.69 -4.73
C GLY A 113 -22.16 1.21 -4.33
N VAL A 114 -22.55 -0.03 -4.70
CA VAL A 114 -23.90 -0.56 -4.39
C VAL A 114 -24.11 -0.74 -2.89
N CYS A 115 -23.05 -1.07 -2.14
CA CYS A 115 -23.13 -1.36 -0.70
C CYS A 115 -22.48 -0.29 0.20
N GLY A 116 -21.99 0.80 -0.40
CA GLY A 116 -21.24 1.88 0.28
C GLY A 116 -19.83 1.48 0.71
N SER A 117 -18.97 2.46 1.01
CA SER A 117 -17.53 2.27 1.33
C SER A 117 -17.22 1.36 2.53
N ARG A 118 -18.24 1.02 3.34
CA ARG A 118 -18.16 0.07 4.46
C ARG A 118 -17.74 -1.34 4.03
N LEU A 119 -17.94 -1.70 2.76
CA LEU A 119 -17.54 -2.99 2.20
C LEU A 119 -16.26 -2.91 1.36
N ASP A 120 -15.51 -1.81 1.43
CA ASP A 120 -14.19 -1.76 0.80
C ASP A 120 -13.25 -2.77 1.45
N ILE A 121 -12.44 -3.43 0.63
CA ILE A 121 -11.36 -4.28 1.14
C ILE A 121 -10.25 -3.35 1.65
N VAL A 122 -9.97 -3.45 2.95
CA VAL A 122 -8.93 -2.67 3.62
C VAL A 122 -7.70 -3.50 3.93
N LYS A 123 -7.79 -4.84 3.89
CA LYS A 123 -6.66 -5.73 4.14
C LYS A 123 -6.77 -7.03 3.35
N VAL A 124 -5.64 -7.52 2.87
CA VAL A 124 -5.51 -8.86 2.26
C VAL A 124 -4.37 -9.61 2.93
N GLU A 125 -4.65 -10.83 3.39
CA GLU A 125 -3.69 -11.72 4.05
C GLU A 125 -3.58 -13.04 3.29
N ARG A 126 -2.34 -13.43 2.91
CA ARG A 126 -2.09 -14.64 2.10
C ARG A 126 -1.97 -15.90 2.95
N PRO A 127 -2.55 -17.05 2.55
CA PRO A 127 -2.41 -18.31 3.26
C PRO A 127 -0.94 -18.81 3.23
N ARG A 128 -0.53 -19.52 4.30
CA ARG A 128 0.86 -19.74 4.82
C ARG A 128 1.35 -18.62 5.76
N LYS A 129 0.85 -18.68 7.01
CA LYS A 129 1.10 -17.75 8.13
C LYS A 129 0.39 -16.39 8.07
N TYR A 130 -0.58 -16.19 7.16
CA TYR A 130 -1.38 -14.95 7.04
C TYR A 130 -0.53 -13.68 7.03
N LYS A 131 0.47 -13.65 6.14
CA LYS A 131 1.26 -12.44 5.90
C LYS A 131 0.36 -11.40 5.22
N THR A 132 0.29 -10.19 5.77
CA THR A 132 -0.37 -9.04 5.13
C THR A 132 0.34 -8.73 3.81
N VAL A 133 -0.42 -8.70 2.72
CA VAL A 133 0.08 -8.39 1.36
C VAL A 133 -0.55 -7.14 0.77
N TYR A 134 -1.60 -6.65 1.40
CA TYR A 134 -2.20 -5.35 1.18
C TYR A 134 -2.82 -4.86 2.48
N GLU A 135 -2.64 -3.58 2.75
CA GLU A 135 -3.32 -2.85 3.81
C GLU A 135 -3.56 -1.44 3.29
N ARG A 136 -4.81 -0.99 3.37
CA ARG A 136 -5.19 0.35 2.96
C ARG A 136 -4.76 1.31 4.06
N GLU A 137 -3.93 2.28 3.71
CA GLU A 137 -3.67 3.43 4.58
C GLU A 137 -5.01 4.15 4.78
N GLU A 138 -5.56 4.12 6.00
CA GLU A 138 -6.70 4.99 6.31
C GLU A 138 -6.21 6.41 6.11
N GLU A 139 -6.81 7.16 5.18
CA GLU A 139 -6.76 8.61 5.24
C GLU A 139 -7.11 8.98 6.67
N GLU A 140 -6.22 9.69 7.36
CA GLU A 140 -6.47 10.16 8.72
C GLU A 140 -7.91 10.67 8.76
N LYS A 141 -8.74 10.08 9.62
CA LYS A 141 -10.12 10.51 9.80
C LYS A 141 -10.07 11.98 10.21
N VAL A 142 -10.12 12.88 9.23
CA VAL A 142 -10.38 14.30 9.46
C VAL A 142 -11.81 14.32 9.96
N ARG A 143 -11.94 14.22 11.27
CA ARG A 143 -13.22 14.35 11.93
C ARG A 143 -13.53 15.83 11.95
N GLU A 144 -14.47 16.25 11.11
CA GLU A 144 -15.07 17.55 11.27
C GLU A 144 -15.73 17.58 12.66
N MET A 145 -15.26 18.50 13.50
CA MET A 145 -15.82 18.78 14.81
C MET A 145 -16.07 20.26 14.90
N THR A 146 -17.18 20.63 15.52
CA THR A 146 -17.43 22.03 15.89
C THR A 146 -16.42 22.47 16.95
N VAL A 147 -16.15 23.78 17.00
CA VAL A 147 -15.30 24.37 18.04
C VAL A 147 -15.86 24.09 19.45
N GLU A 148 -17.19 23.97 19.58
CA GLU A 148 -17.86 23.64 20.84
C GLU A 148 -17.57 22.21 21.30
N GLU A 149 -17.64 21.23 20.40
CA GLU A 149 -17.30 19.83 20.70
C GLU A 149 -15.83 19.69 21.12
N ILE A 150 -14.94 20.41 20.42
CA ILE A 150 -13.51 20.45 20.74
C ILE A 150 -13.30 21.07 22.12
N SER A 151 -13.94 22.21 22.39
CA SER A 151 -13.81 22.92 23.67
C SER A 151 -14.34 22.07 24.83
N LYS A 152 -15.46 21.37 24.63
CA LYS A 152 -16.03 20.45 25.62
C LYS A 152 -15.13 19.26 25.91
N ALA A 153 -14.48 18.71 24.87
CA ALA A 153 -13.55 17.59 25.03
C ALA A 153 -12.26 18.00 25.76
N LEU A 154 -11.78 19.22 25.52
CA LEU A 154 -10.53 19.73 26.09
C LEU A 154 -10.70 20.40 27.46
N GLY A 155 -11.92 20.80 27.81
CA GLY A 155 -12.22 21.49 29.07
C GLY A 155 -11.81 22.97 29.10
N TYR A 156 -11.50 23.55 27.94
CA TYR A 156 -11.18 24.97 27.76
C TYR A 156 -11.67 25.48 26.41
N GLU A 157 -11.87 26.80 26.29
CA GLU A 157 -12.33 27.45 25.07
C GLU A 157 -11.24 27.45 24.00
N VAL A 158 -11.56 26.93 22.80
CA VAL A 158 -10.66 26.92 21.65
C VAL A 158 -11.08 27.99 20.64
N LYS A 159 -10.11 28.68 20.03
CA LYS A 159 -10.33 29.63 18.93
C LYS A 159 -9.39 29.31 17.77
N VAL A 160 -9.90 29.33 16.55
CA VAL A 160 -9.10 29.13 15.34
C VAL A 160 -8.42 30.45 14.98
N VAL A 161 -7.10 30.50 15.10
CA VAL A 161 -6.27 31.62 14.63
C VAL A 161 -5.49 31.16 13.40
N LYS A 162 -5.43 31.98 12.35
CA LYS A 162 -4.58 31.69 11.19
C LYS A 162 -3.11 31.78 11.61
N SER A 163 -2.31 30.77 11.28
CA SER A 163 -0.86 30.88 11.37
C SER A 163 -0.37 31.86 10.32
N HIS A 164 0.52 32.77 10.72
CA HIS A 164 1.33 33.54 9.79
C HIS A 164 2.60 32.73 9.54
N GLU A 165 2.70 32.11 8.37
CA GLU A 165 3.95 31.60 7.80
C GLU A 165 4.52 32.62 6.81
#